data_AF-A0A0S6X063-F1
#
_entry.id   AF-A0A0S6X063-F1
#
_cell.length_a   1.000
_cell.length_b   1.000
_cell.length_c   1.000
_cell.angle_alpha   90.00
_cell.angle_beta   90.00
_cell.angle_gamma   90.00
#
_symmetry.space_group_name_H-M   'P 1'
#
loop_
_entity.id
_entity.type
_entity.pdbx_description
1 polymer ?
#
loop_
_entity_poly.entity_id
_entity_poly.type
_entity_poly.pdbx_seq_one_letter_code
_entity_poly.pdbx_strand_id
1 'polypeptide(L)'
;MAEPIRRKLEFETMTRLLTAAAALTTLGAGLSLGAVPAAAQDEGGDRVNQVIVYGEDPCPQSSDAEITVCARKPEEERYRIPAPLRGVDNPTSQAWTNRVEAYETVGAFGTLSCSPVGPAGQEGCTQQLINRAASERDNGSDVRFSELIAEERAKRLSTIDSEAEAQQERVEEAEEAYFARQRAQEEAEDGETPQP
;
A
#
# COMPACT_ATOMS: atom_id res chain seq x y z
N MET A 1 -30.39 43.85 40.81
CA MET A 1 -29.28 42.92 40.48
C MET A 1 -29.79 41.49 40.24
N ALA A 2 -30.80 41.29 39.38
CA ALA A 2 -31.42 39.96 39.17
C ALA A 2 -31.46 39.52 37.69
N GLU A 3 -31.06 40.37 36.76
CA GLU A 3 -31.06 40.10 35.31
C GLU A 3 -30.02 39.04 34.82
N PRO A 4 -28.77 38.97 35.34
CA PRO A 4 -27.74 38.19 34.65
C PRO A 4 -27.85 36.67 34.89
N ILE A 5 -28.63 36.23 35.88
CA ILE A 5 -28.76 34.80 36.24
C ILE A 5 -29.83 34.11 35.37
N ARG A 6 -30.89 34.82 34.97
CA ARG A 6 -31.96 34.27 34.10
C ARG A 6 -31.44 33.85 32.73
N ARG A 7 -30.49 34.60 32.16
CA ARG A 7 -29.92 34.34 30.83
C ARG A 7 -29.04 33.09 30.76
N LYS A 8 -28.42 32.69 31.88
CA LYS A 8 -27.59 31.48 31.96
C LYS A 8 -28.42 30.20 31.99
N LEU A 9 -29.58 30.20 32.68
CA LEU A 9 -30.45 29.02 32.74
C LEU A 9 -31.12 28.68 31.40
N GLU A 10 -31.48 29.68 30.57
CA GLU A 10 -32.10 29.43 29.27
C GLU A 10 -31.12 28.91 28.21
N PHE A 11 -29.84 29.30 28.29
CA PHE A 11 -28.80 28.82 27.35
C PHE A 11 -28.41 27.36 27.59
N GLU A 12 -28.37 26.95 28.87
CA GLU A 12 -27.97 25.60 29.26
C GLU A 12 -29.10 24.57 29.04
N THR A 13 -30.36 25.00 29.14
CA THR A 13 -31.54 24.15 28.83
C THR A 13 -31.75 23.97 27.33
N MET A 14 -31.49 24.99 26.51
CA MET A 14 -31.65 24.91 25.05
C MET A 14 -30.57 24.05 24.37
N THR A 15 -29.37 23.96 24.95
CA THR A 15 -28.27 23.13 24.43
C THR A 15 -28.46 21.64 24.72
N ARG A 16 -29.23 21.27 25.76
CA ARG A 16 -29.50 19.87 26.12
C ARG A 16 -30.78 19.29 25.50
N LEU A 17 -31.63 20.12 24.91
CA LEU A 17 -32.84 19.68 24.21
C LEU A 17 -32.62 19.40 22.71
N LEU A 18 -31.52 19.89 22.12
CA LEU A 18 -31.18 19.64 20.71
C LEU A 18 -30.45 18.30 20.46
N THR A 19 -29.92 17.64 21.49
CA THR A 19 -29.17 16.38 21.35
C THR A 19 -30.01 15.11 21.48
N ALA A 20 -31.34 15.22 21.65
CA ALA A 20 -32.22 14.06 21.84
C ALA A 20 -33.24 13.82 20.68
N ALA A 21 -33.22 14.63 19.61
CA ALA A 21 -34.19 14.56 18.52
C ALA A 21 -33.59 14.24 17.13
N ALA A 22 -32.37 13.68 17.08
CA ALA A 22 -31.74 13.22 15.83
C ALA A 22 -31.53 11.69 15.79
N ALA A 23 -32.30 10.94 16.58
CA ALA A 23 -32.30 9.48 16.59
C ALA A 23 -33.73 8.97 16.43
N LEU A 24 -34.33 9.18 15.26
CA LEU A 24 -35.48 8.45 14.69
C LEU A 24 -35.98 9.26 13.47
N THR A 25 -35.37 9.11 12.29
CA THR A 25 -35.96 9.40 10.94
C THR A 25 -34.92 9.36 9.82
N THR A 26 -34.11 8.30 9.74
CA THR A 26 -33.39 7.94 8.49
C THR A 26 -33.34 6.43 8.28
N LEU A 27 -34.46 5.74 8.55
CA LEU A 27 -34.73 4.47 7.85
C LEU A 27 -35.33 4.83 6.48
N GLY A 28 -34.50 4.80 5.44
CA GLY A 28 -34.96 4.80 4.05
C GLY A 28 -34.60 6.04 3.23
N ALA A 29 -33.30 6.23 2.93
CA ALA A 29 -32.82 6.90 1.70
C ALA A 29 -31.27 6.90 1.65
N GLY A 30 -30.63 5.75 1.86
CA GLY A 30 -29.16 5.64 1.88
C GLY A 30 -28.58 4.41 1.16
N LEU A 31 -29.39 3.67 0.41
CA LEU A 31 -28.95 2.53 -0.41
C LEU A 31 -28.78 2.93 -1.90
N SER A 32 -28.10 4.03 -2.18
CA SER A 32 -27.73 4.39 -3.56
C SER A 32 -26.46 5.21 -3.64
N LEU A 33 -25.45 4.89 -2.83
CA LEU A 33 -24.06 5.10 -3.24
C LEU A 33 -23.64 3.86 -4.01
N GLY A 34 -24.03 3.85 -5.29
CA GLY A 34 -23.51 2.89 -6.25
C GLY A 34 -21.99 2.92 -6.19
N ALA A 35 -21.41 1.77 -5.90
CA ALA A 35 -20.02 1.51 -6.21
C ALA A 35 -19.88 1.60 -7.73
N VAL A 36 -19.48 2.77 -8.23
CA VAL A 36 -19.12 2.94 -9.64
C VAL A 36 -17.77 3.64 -9.74
N PRO A 37 -16.65 2.97 -9.38
CA PRO A 37 -15.35 3.42 -9.85
C PRO A 37 -15.21 3.24 -11.39
N ALA A 38 -16.12 2.50 -12.02
CA ALA A 38 -16.05 2.18 -13.45
C ALA A 38 -16.53 3.30 -14.39
N ALA A 39 -17.45 4.17 -13.96
CA ALA A 39 -18.04 5.20 -14.82
C ALA A 39 -17.20 6.49 -14.88
N ALA A 40 -16.19 6.63 -14.03
CA ALA A 40 -15.24 7.74 -14.05
C ALA A 40 -14.03 7.48 -14.97
N GLN A 41 -14.01 6.38 -15.72
CA GLN A 41 -12.93 6.07 -16.68
C GLN A 41 -13.36 6.30 -18.14
N ASP A 42 -14.65 6.56 -18.41
CA ASP A 42 -15.20 6.52 -19.77
C ASP A 42 -15.58 7.91 -20.33
N GLU A 43 -15.87 8.90 -19.49
CA GLU A 43 -16.28 10.25 -19.94
C GLU A 43 -15.11 11.23 -20.02
N GLY A 44 -14.16 10.95 -20.92
CA GLY A 44 -13.13 11.92 -21.35
C GLY A 44 -11.68 11.44 -21.32
N GLY A 45 -11.43 10.14 -21.10
CA GLY A 45 -10.10 9.55 -21.21
C GLY A 45 -9.87 8.99 -22.61
N ASP A 46 -8.77 9.36 -23.25
CA ASP A 46 -8.30 8.69 -24.46
C ASP A 46 -8.29 7.17 -24.24
N ARG A 47 -8.77 6.37 -25.19
CA ARG A 47 -8.71 4.90 -25.06
C ARG A 47 -7.24 4.49 -25.01
N VAL A 48 -6.76 3.92 -23.90
CA VAL A 48 -5.37 3.49 -23.76
C VAL A 48 -5.27 1.98 -23.90
N ASN A 49 -4.47 1.51 -24.86
CA ASN A 49 -4.12 0.11 -25.05
C ASN A 49 -2.69 -0.14 -24.56
N GLN A 50 -2.57 -0.91 -23.49
CA GLN A 50 -1.28 -1.24 -22.89
C GLN A 50 -0.80 -2.59 -23.43
N VAL A 51 0.25 -2.57 -24.25
CA VAL A 51 0.81 -3.76 -24.91
C VAL A 51 2.20 -4.04 -24.37
N ILE A 52 2.51 -5.31 -24.09
CA ILE A 52 3.87 -5.74 -23.73
C ILE A 52 4.54 -6.26 -25.00
N VAL A 53 5.62 -5.61 -25.43
CA VAL A 53 6.42 -6.03 -26.59
C VAL A 53 7.72 -6.64 -26.12
N TYR A 54 8.21 -7.65 -26.84
CA TYR A 54 9.44 -8.37 -26.49
C TYR A 54 10.55 -7.98 -27.47
N GLY A 55 11.75 -7.73 -26.94
CA GLY A 55 12.93 -7.36 -27.73
C GLY A 55 12.69 -6.18 -28.66
N GLU A 56 12.97 -6.44 -29.95
CA GLU A 56 12.84 -5.48 -31.04
C GLU A 56 11.50 -5.58 -31.78
N ASP A 57 10.52 -6.28 -31.22
CA ASP A 57 9.18 -6.37 -31.82
C ASP A 57 8.60 -4.94 -32.02
N PRO A 58 7.99 -4.67 -33.18
CA PRO A 58 7.41 -3.36 -33.45
C PRO A 58 6.21 -3.12 -32.52
N CYS A 59 6.24 -1.99 -31.82
CA CYS A 59 5.09 -1.48 -31.09
C CYS A 59 4.00 -1.05 -32.10
N PRO A 60 2.75 -1.55 -31.99
CA PRO A 60 1.66 -1.11 -32.84
C PRO A 60 1.50 0.41 -32.72
N GLN A 61 1.25 1.06 -33.86
CA GLN A 61 1.06 2.51 -33.88
C GLN A 61 -0.27 2.88 -33.22
N SER A 62 -0.26 3.92 -32.40
CA SER A 62 -1.47 4.53 -31.87
C SER A 62 -2.36 5.05 -32.99
N SER A 63 -3.68 4.96 -32.82
CA SER A 63 -4.66 5.58 -33.73
C SER A 63 -5.22 6.86 -33.11
N ASP A 64 -5.86 7.70 -33.91
CA ASP A 64 -6.51 8.95 -33.43
C ASP A 64 -7.59 8.69 -32.36
N ALA A 65 -8.05 7.44 -32.23
CA ALA A 65 -9.06 7.03 -31.27
C ALA A 65 -8.51 6.09 -30.17
N GLU A 66 -7.21 5.76 -30.16
CA GLU A 66 -6.59 4.86 -29.18
C GLU A 66 -5.06 5.10 -29.04
N ILE A 67 -4.62 5.44 -27.83
CA ILE A 67 -3.20 5.57 -27.46
C ILE A 67 -2.64 4.19 -27.10
N THR A 68 -1.69 3.70 -27.88
CA THR A 68 -0.98 2.45 -27.57
C THR A 68 0.29 2.75 -26.76
N VAL A 69 0.36 2.25 -25.53
CA VAL A 69 1.54 2.35 -24.66
C VAL A 69 2.23 1.00 -24.60
N CYS A 70 3.46 0.94 -25.12
CA CYS A 70 4.23 -0.29 -25.14
C CYS A 70 5.25 -0.36 -24.00
N ALA A 71 5.13 -1.38 -23.16
CA ALA A 71 6.17 -1.75 -22.21
C ALA A 71 7.12 -2.76 -22.87
N ARG A 72 8.39 -2.38 -23.11
CA ARG A 72 9.39 -3.32 -23.66
C ARG A 72 9.93 -4.25 -22.58
N LYS A 73 10.00 -5.54 -22.89
CA LYS A 73 10.70 -6.57 -22.12
C LYS A 73 11.79 -7.24 -22.97
N PRO A 74 12.86 -7.79 -22.39
CA PRO A 74 13.85 -8.54 -23.16
C PRO A 74 13.25 -9.81 -23.77
N GLU A 75 13.81 -10.28 -24.89
CA GLU A 75 13.36 -11.49 -25.60
C GLU A 75 13.28 -12.73 -24.72
N GLU A 76 14.20 -12.85 -23.76
CA GLU A 76 14.28 -13.97 -22.82
C GLU A 76 13.03 -14.10 -21.92
N GLU A 77 12.22 -13.04 -21.79
CA GLU A 77 11.00 -13.02 -20.99
C GLU A 77 9.77 -13.52 -21.75
N ARG A 78 9.84 -13.74 -23.07
CA ARG A 78 8.69 -14.16 -23.89
C ARG A 78 8.11 -15.51 -23.45
N TYR A 79 8.97 -16.43 -23.02
CA TYR A 79 8.59 -17.80 -22.61
C TYR A 79 8.83 -18.09 -21.13
N ARG A 80 9.25 -17.09 -20.34
CA ARG A 80 9.54 -17.24 -18.91
C ARG A 80 8.33 -16.81 -18.07
N ILE A 81 8.19 -17.40 -16.89
CA ILE A 81 7.22 -16.92 -15.89
C ILE A 81 7.55 -15.45 -15.56
N PRO A 82 6.56 -14.53 -15.65
CA PRO A 82 6.77 -13.11 -15.35
C PRO A 82 7.47 -12.91 -14.01
N ALA A 83 8.42 -11.97 -13.95
CA ALA A 83 9.22 -11.71 -12.74
C ALA A 83 8.43 -11.65 -11.42
N PRO A 84 7.26 -10.99 -11.34
CA PRO A 84 6.47 -10.94 -10.10
C PRO A 84 5.88 -12.28 -9.67
N LEU A 85 5.69 -13.22 -10.62
CA LEU A 85 5.08 -14.54 -10.38
C LEU A 85 6.12 -15.64 -10.20
N ARG A 86 7.40 -15.32 -10.34
CA ARG A 86 8.47 -16.30 -10.07
C ARG A 86 8.48 -16.60 -8.58
N GLY A 87 8.46 -17.88 -8.23
CA GLY A 87 8.50 -18.31 -6.84
C GLY A 87 7.13 -18.58 -6.21
N VAL A 88 6.04 -18.04 -6.79
CA VAL A 88 4.66 -18.28 -6.31
C VAL A 88 4.25 -19.74 -6.52
N ASP A 89 4.53 -20.26 -7.71
CA ASP A 89 4.41 -21.67 -8.05
C ASP A 89 5.78 -22.35 -7.99
N ASN A 90 6.57 -22.13 -6.93
CA ASN A 90 7.72 -23.00 -6.70
C ASN A 90 7.20 -24.20 -5.91
N PRO A 91 6.82 -25.34 -6.55
CA PRO A 91 6.96 -26.58 -5.83
C PRO A 91 8.45 -26.65 -5.54
N THR A 92 8.84 -26.28 -4.32
CA THR A 92 10.19 -26.48 -3.79
C THR A 92 10.63 -27.80 -4.36
N SER A 93 11.63 -27.82 -5.23
CA SER A 93 12.00 -29.03 -5.96
C SER A 93 12.21 -30.13 -4.93
N GLN A 94 11.17 -30.94 -4.72
CA GLN A 94 11.13 -31.87 -3.59
C GLN A 94 12.25 -32.84 -3.87
N ALA A 95 13.17 -32.99 -2.91
CA ALA A 95 14.21 -33.99 -3.03
C ALA A 95 13.54 -35.32 -3.38
N TRP A 96 14.16 -36.10 -4.29
CA TRP A 96 13.58 -37.37 -4.73
C TRP A 96 13.19 -38.24 -3.53
N THR A 97 14.00 -38.23 -2.47
CA THR A 97 13.73 -38.90 -1.19
C THR A 97 12.38 -38.49 -0.58
N ASN A 98 12.07 -37.20 -0.48
CA ASN A 98 10.78 -36.71 0.06
C ASN A 98 9.58 -37.18 -0.79
N ARG A 99 9.78 -37.32 -2.11
CA ARG A 99 8.75 -37.85 -3.01
C ARG A 99 8.52 -39.34 -2.79
N VAL A 100 9.59 -40.09 -2.48
CA VAL A 100 9.51 -41.51 -2.17
C VAL A 100 8.89 -41.75 -0.79
N GLU A 101 9.21 -40.93 0.22
CA GLU A 101 8.54 -40.95 1.53
C GLU A 101 7.04 -40.70 1.40
N ALA A 102 6.62 -39.82 0.49
CA ALA A 102 5.20 -39.63 0.20
C ALA A 102 4.52 -40.91 -0.34
N TYR A 103 5.26 -41.81 -1.02
CA TYR A 103 4.72 -43.11 -1.43
C TYR A 103 4.50 -44.07 -0.25
N GLU A 104 5.17 -43.89 0.89
CA GLU A 104 4.92 -44.68 2.11
C GLU A 104 3.55 -44.38 2.74
N THR A 105 2.96 -43.22 2.42
CA THR A 105 1.59 -42.87 2.84
C THR A 105 0.51 -43.57 2.01
N VAL A 106 0.88 -44.26 0.91
CA VAL A 106 -0.06 -45.07 0.13
C VAL A 106 -0.50 -46.27 0.98
N GLY A 107 -1.71 -46.21 1.50
CA GLY A 107 -2.26 -47.19 2.45
C GLY A 107 -2.43 -46.67 3.88
N ALA A 108 -2.00 -45.43 4.16
CA ALA A 108 -2.29 -44.75 5.41
C ALA A 108 -3.78 -44.36 5.46
N PHE A 109 -4.60 -45.29 5.98
CA PHE A 109 -6.03 -45.10 6.18
C PHE A 109 -6.33 -45.03 7.67
N GLY A 110 -6.94 -43.92 8.11
CA GLY A 110 -7.28 -43.71 9.53
C GLY A 110 -7.47 -42.24 9.89
N THR A 111 -7.60 -41.97 11.19
CA THR A 111 -7.71 -40.61 11.72
C THR A 111 -6.51 -39.76 11.29
N LEU A 112 -6.76 -38.51 10.87
CA LEU A 112 -5.76 -37.57 10.34
C LEU A 112 -5.13 -37.93 8.98
N SER A 113 -5.52 -39.03 8.34
CA SER A 113 -5.19 -39.27 6.93
C SER A 113 -6.14 -38.47 6.03
N CYS A 114 -5.67 -37.88 4.92
CA CYS A 114 -6.58 -37.31 3.91
C CYS A 114 -6.95 -38.38 2.87
N SER A 115 -7.55 -39.48 3.33
CA SER A 115 -7.99 -40.59 2.48
C SER A 115 -9.51 -40.61 2.34
N PRO A 116 -10.06 -40.94 1.14
CA PRO A 116 -11.49 -41.19 0.97
C PRO A 116 -11.96 -42.53 1.58
N VAL A 117 -11.04 -43.40 2.00
CA VAL A 117 -11.35 -44.70 2.64
C VAL A 117 -10.85 -44.73 4.09
N GLY A 118 -11.74 -45.14 5.01
CA GLY A 118 -11.50 -45.24 6.46
C GLY A 118 -12.28 -44.20 7.29
N PRO A 119 -12.50 -44.45 8.60
CA PRO A 119 -13.14 -43.48 9.48
C PRO A 119 -12.21 -42.29 9.76
N ALA A 120 -12.80 -41.10 9.91
CA ALA A 120 -12.12 -39.86 10.28
C ALA A 120 -11.05 -39.34 9.28
N GLY A 121 -11.14 -39.74 8.00
CA GLY A 121 -10.29 -39.18 6.94
C GLY A 121 -10.61 -37.71 6.59
N GLN A 122 -11.84 -37.28 6.88
CA GLN A 122 -12.26 -35.90 6.70
C GLN A 122 -11.46 -34.90 7.57
N GLU A 123 -11.00 -35.32 8.74
CA GLU A 123 -10.19 -34.50 9.65
C GLU A 123 -8.83 -34.17 9.01
N GLY A 124 -8.17 -35.17 8.41
CA GLY A 124 -6.89 -35.00 7.72
C GLY A 124 -7.00 -34.13 6.47
N CYS A 125 -8.07 -34.30 5.68
CA CYS A 125 -8.32 -33.43 4.53
C CYS A 125 -8.67 -32.00 4.93
N THR A 126 -9.39 -31.82 6.03
CA THR A 126 -9.68 -30.47 6.56
C THR A 126 -8.38 -29.77 6.93
N GLN A 127 -7.45 -30.44 7.63
CA GLN A 127 -6.15 -29.86 7.94
C GLN A 127 -5.33 -29.56 6.69
N GLN A 128 -5.36 -30.44 5.67
CA GLN A 128 -4.68 -30.19 4.41
C GLN A 128 -5.25 -28.95 3.68
N LEU A 129 -6.58 -28.79 3.67
CA LEU A 129 -7.23 -27.63 3.08
C LEU A 129 -6.91 -26.34 3.85
N ILE A 130 -6.85 -26.38 5.18
CA ILE A 130 -6.41 -25.25 6.01
C ILE A 130 -4.97 -24.86 5.66
N ASN A 131 -4.06 -25.83 5.60
CA ASN A 131 -2.66 -25.59 5.27
C ASN A 131 -2.51 -24.99 3.87
N ARG A 132 -3.26 -25.51 2.89
CA ARG A 132 -3.28 -24.97 1.53
C ARG A 132 -3.78 -23.53 1.51
N ALA A 133 -4.90 -23.24 2.17
CA ALA A 133 -5.47 -21.89 2.26
C ALA A 133 -4.51 -20.90 2.96
N ALA A 134 -3.74 -21.35 3.95
CA ALA A 134 -2.69 -20.52 4.56
C ALA A 134 -1.56 -20.25 3.55
N SER A 135 -1.05 -21.29 2.87
CA SER A 135 0.00 -21.11 1.86
C SER A 135 -0.41 -20.23 0.69
N GLU A 136 -1.68 -20.29 0.26
CA GLU A 136 -2.21 -19.44 -0.81
C GLU A 136 -2.29 -17.97 -0.38
N ARG A 137 -2.61 -17.70 0.89
CA ARG A 137 -2.60 -16.35 1.45
C ARG A 137 -1.18 -15.79 1.53
N ASP A 138 -0.22 -16.59 1.99
CA ASP A 138 1.16 -16.14 2.15
C ASP A 138 1.85 -15.91 0.79
N ASN A 139 1.52 -16.71 -0.23
CA ASN A 139 2.05 -16.58 -1.58
C ASN A 139 1.16 -15.77 -2.52
N GLY A 140 0.12 -15.10 -1.99
CA GLY A 140 -0.79 -14.30 -2.77
C GLY A 140 -0.07 -13.24 -3.59
N SER A 141 -0.51 -13.01 -4.83
CA SER A 141 0.10 -12.00 -5.69
C SER A 141 0.05 -10.61 -5.05
N ASP A 142 -1.01 -10.29 -4.32
CA ASP A 142 -1.19 -9.06 -3.55
C ASP A 142 -0.09 -8.87 -2.49
N VAL A 143 0.31 -9.93 -1.78
CA VAL A 143 1.41 -9.89 -0.80
C VAL A 143 2.72 -9.61 -1.51
N ARG A 144 3.01 -10.30 -2.62
CA ARG A 144 4.23 -10.07 -3.42
C ARG A 144 4.28 -8.66 -4.00
N PHE A 145 3.17 -8.13 -4.49
CA PHE A 145 3.10 -6.73 -4.94
C PHE A 145 3.31 -5.76 -3.78
N SER A 146 2.77 -6.05 -2.59
CA SER A 146 2.96 -5.20 -1.41
C SER A 146 4.42 -5.13 -0.96
N GLU A 147 5.15 -6.23 -1.04
CA GLU A 147 6.58 -6.31 -0.75
C GLU A 147 7.40 -5.49 -1.75
N LEU A 148 7.11 -5.61 -3.05
CA LEU A 148 7.75 -4.79 -4.09
C LEU A 148 7.49 -3.29 -3.87
N ILE A 149 6.27 -2.91 -3.49
CA ILE A 149 5.95 -1.50 -3.17
C ILE A 149 6.71 -1.04 -1.94
N ALA A 150 6.86 -1.88 -0.91
CA ALA A 150 7.62 -1.55 0.29
C ALA A 150 9.12 -1.35 -0.03
N GLU A 151 9.69 -2.21 -0.88
CA GLU A 151 11.07 -2.09 -1.35
C GLU A 151 11.30 -0.78 -2.11
N GLU A 152 10.43 -0.45 -3.08
CA GLU A 152 10.54 0.80 -3.83
C GLU A 152 10.33 2.03 -2.94
N ARG A 153 9.41 1.95 -1.97
CA ARG A 153 9.25 3.01 -0.97
C ARG A 153 10.53 3.19 -0.16
N ALA A 154 11.20 2.12 0.23
CA ALA A 154 12.46 2.19 0.97
C ALA A 154 13.58 2.83 0.12
N LYS A 155 13.69 2.50 -1.17
CA LYS A 155 14.63 3.16 -2.11
C LYS A 155 14.37 4.66 -2.25
N ARG A 156 13.10 5.05 -2.34
CA ARG A 156 12.74 6.48 -2.41
C ARG A 156 13.07 7.19 -1.09
N LEU A 157 12.76 6.56 0.05
CA LEU A 157 13.06 7.13 1.37
C LEU A 157 14.57 7.32 1.57
N SER A 158 15.41 6.36 1.16
CA SER A 158 16.87 6.49 1.33
C SER A 158 17.46 7.67 0.55
N THR A 159 16.89 7.99 -0.61
CA THR A 159 17.31 9.16 -1.39
C THR A 159 16.90 10.45 -0.68
N ILE A 160 15.64 10.53 -0.22
CA ILE A 160 15.11 11.68 0.52
C ILE A 160 15.93 11.92 1.80
N ASP A 161 16.26 10.88 2.55
CA ASP A 161 17.03 11.01 3.79
C ASP A 161 18.43 11.60 3.50
N SER A 162 19.10 11.15 2.44
CA SER A 162 20.42 11.67 2.04
C SER A 162 20.36 13.13 1.54
N GLU A 163 19.32 13.50 0.80
CA GLU A 163 19.12 14.87 0.31
C GLU A 163 18.74 15.82 1.45
N ALA A 164 17.96 15.33 2.42
CA ALA A 164 17.56 16.08 3.61
C ALA A 164 18.77 16.38 4.51
N GLU A 165 19.67 15.42 4.73
CA GLU A 165 20.91 15.63 5.48
C GLU A 165 21.79 16.69 4.81
N ALA A 166 22.03 16.57 3.50
CA ALA A 166 22.82 17.54 2.76
C ALA A 166 22.17 18.95 2.72
N GLN A 167 20.84 19.04 2.75
CA GLN A 167 20.14 20.33 2.84
C GLN A 167 20.22 20.90 4.25
N GLN A 168 20.12 20.07 5.28
CA GLN A 168 20.24 20.48 6.68
C GLN A 168 21.62 21.10 6.94
N GLU A 169 22.69 20.46 6.48
CA GLU A 169 24.07 20.98 6.57
C GLU A 169 24.20 22.35 5.88
N ARG A 170 23.68 22.49 4.66
CA ARG A 170 23.69 23.78 3.93
C ARG A 170 22.93 24.89 4.67
N VAL A 171 21.83 24.56 5.34
CA VAL A 171 21.05 25.53 6.11
C VAL A 171 21.81 25.94 7.37
N GLU A 172 22.40 24.98 8.08
CA GLU A 172 23.20 25.25 9.29
C GLU A 172 24.42 26.13 8.99
N GLU A 173 25.17 25.85 7.92
CA GLU A 173 26.28 26.70 7.48
C GLU A 173 25.82 28.13 7.14
N ALA A 174 24.66 28.26 6.48
CA ALA A 174 24.10 29.56 6.13
C ALA A 174 23.63 30.35 7.36
N GLU A 175 23.05 29.67 8.35
CA GLU A 175 22.64 30.24 9.64
C GLU A 175 23.86 30.69 10.45
N GLU A 176 24.90 29.86 10.56
CA GLU A 176 26.15 30.22 11.23
C GLU A 176 26.81 31.45 10.58
N ALA A 177 26.88 31.47 9.25
CA ALA A 177 27.41 32.61 8.52
C ALA A 177 26.56 33.89 8.73
N TYR A 178 25.23 33.76 8.82
CA TYR A 178 24.34 34.87 9.15
C TYR A 178 24.61 35.40 10.56
N PHE A 179 24.63 34.53 11.57
CA PHE A 179 24.88 34.92 12.96
C PHE A 179 26.30 35.48 13.18
N ALA A 180 27.30 35.00 12.44
CA ALA A 180 28.65 35.57 12.46
C ALA A 180 28.65 37.02 11.91
N ARG A 181 27.95 37.28 10.80
CA ARG A 181 27.81 38.63 10.24
C ARG A 181 27.05 39.55 11.20
N GLN A 182 26.04 39.05 11.90
CA GLN A 182 25.27 39.83 12.87
C GLN A 182 26.13 40.22 14.08
N ARG A 183 26.84 39.25 14.69
CA ARG A 183 27.75 39.53 15.82
C ARG A 183 28.84 40.55 15.47
N ALA A 184 29.44 40.44 14.28
CA ALA A 184 30.45 41.40 13.83
C ALA A 184 29.89 42.83 13.62
N GLN A 185 28.61 42.95 13.25
CA GLN A 185 27.93 44.26 13.15
C GLN A 185 27.64 44.83 14.54
N GLU A 186 27.13 44.01 15.47
CA GLU A 186 26.86 44.40 16.85
C GLU A 186 28.15 44.88 17.56
N GLU A 187 29.26 44.14 17.41
CA GLU A 187 30.57 44.53 17.97
C GLU A 187 31.09 45.86 17.37
N ALA A 188 30.80 46.13 16.09
CA ALA A 188 31.17 47.39 15.44
C ALA A 188 30.29 48.57 15.91
N GLU A 189 29.00 48.34 16.15
CA GLU A 189 28.07 49.35 16.68
C GLU A 189 28.37 49.70 18.14
N ASP A 190 28.68 48.72 18.99
CA ASP A 190 29.04 48.96 20.39
C ASP A 190 30.37 49.73 20.53
N GLY A 191 31.34 49.49 19.64
CA GLY A 191 32.62 50.20 19.60
C GLY A 191 32.53 51.68 19.17
N GLU A 192 31.47 52.07 18.47
CA GLU A 192 31.24 53.43 17.97
C GLU A 192 30.48 54.31 19.00
N THR A 193 29.93 53.75 20.08
CA THR A 193 29.27 54.55 21.12
C THR A 193 30.30 55.33 21.98
N PRO A 194 30.33 56.67 21.94
CA PRO A 194 31.24 57.45 22.77
C PRO A 194 30.78 57.36 24.23
N GLN A 195 31.64 56.88 25.12
CA GLN A 195 31.37 56.96 26.55
C GLN A 195 31.30 58.43 26.99
N PRO A 196 30.32 58.81 27.84
CA PRO A 196 30.10 60.19 28.26
C PRO A 196 31.23 60.77 29.12
#